data_AF-A0A3P1B4J5-F1
#
_entry.id   AF-A0A3P1B4J5-F1
#
_cell.length_a   1.000
_cell.length_b   1.000
_cell.length_c   1.000
_cell.angle_alpha   90.00
_cell.angle_beta   90.00
_cell.angle_gamma   90.00
#
_symmetry.space_group_name_H-M   'P 1'
#
loop_
_entity.id
_entity.type
_entity.pdbx_description
1 polymer ?
#
loop_
_entity_poly.entity_id
_entity_poly.type
_entity_poly.pdbx_seq_one_letter_code
_entity_poly.pdbx_strand_id
1 'polypeptide(L)'
;MKKTFALATLFLTNSTIFSQEKLEQTGKVSLGLQGFELSYEHPFAKTFIWESSLGAGVGMNATKNGVEYNFNIPNVAPFITTGANWMYNFDKRVAKEKDTKNNAANYLGLQTKFSFGNDGSINFQN
;
A
#
# COMPACT_ATOMS: atom_id res chain seq x y z
N MET A 1 36.01 0.00 -27.43
CA MET A 1 36.40 -0.98 -26.39
C MET A 1 36.25 -0.45 -24.95
N LYS A 2 36.60 0.81 -24.64
CA LYS A 2 36.44 1.36 -23.27
C LYS A 2 34.98 1.53 -22.82
N LYS A 3 34.07 1.90 -23.74
CA LYS A 3 32.64 2.15 -23.45
C LYS A 3 31.82 0.87 -23.18
N THR A 4 32.20 -0.25 -23.80
CA THR A 4 31.56 -1.56 -23.56
C THR A 4 31.96 -2.15 -22.21
N PHE A 5 33.18 -1.85 -21.74
CA PHE A 5 33.65 -2.25 -20.41
C PHE A 5 32.89 -1.54 -19.29
N ALA A 6 32.56 -0.25 -19.47
CA ALA A 6 31.78 0.51 -18.48
C ALA A 6 30.34 0.00 -18.33
N LEU A 7 29.70 -0.46 -19.42
CA LEU A 7 28.37 -1.08 -19.35
C LEU A 7 28.41 -2.43 -18.61
N ALA A 8 29.45 -3.24 -18.82
CA ALA A 8 29.60 -4.52 -18.14
C ALA A 8 29.77 -4.35 -16.62
N THR A 9 30.51 -3.32 -16.18
CA THR A 9 30.67 -3.01 -14.74
C THR A 9 29.37 -2.52 -14.09
N LEU A 10 28.49 -1.83 -14.84
CA LEU A 10 27.20 -1.36 -14.33
C LEU A 10 26.21 -2.51 -14.08
N PHE A 11 26.29 -3.59 -14.86
CA PHE A 11 25.47 -4.79 -14.64
C PHE A 11 25.95 -5.66 -13.46
N LEU A 12 27.23 -5.62 -13.11
CA LEU A 12 27.82 -6.47 -12.05
C LEU A 12 27.59 -5.95 -10.62
N THR A 13 27.11 -4.71 -10.45
CA THR A 13 26.99 -4.06 -9.12
C THR A 13 25.62 -4.18 -8.46
N ASN A 14 24.65 -4.87 -9.08
CA ASN A 14 23.28 -4.98 -8.57
C ASN A 14 23.03 -6.15 -7.60
N SER A 15 24.06 -6.92 -7.24
CA SER A 15 23.95 -7.99 -6.22
C SER A 15 23.95 -7.40 -4.81
N THR A 16 22.96 -6.57 -4.52
CA THR A 16 22.75 -6.08 -3.15
C THR A 16 22.01 -7.15 -2.36
N ILE A 17 22.71 -7.78 -1.43
CA ILE A 17 22.14 -8.73 -0.47
C ILE A 17 21.49 -7.89 0.63
N PHE A 18 20.31 -7.35 0.35
CA PHE A 18 19.49 -6.70 1.37
C PHE A 18 18.67 -7.77 2.07
N SER A 19 19.17 -8.27 3.20
CA SER A 19 18.37 -9.08 4.13
C SER A 19 17.89 -8.16 5.26
N GLN A 20 16.60 -7.85 5.27
CA GLN A 20 15.98 -7.07 6.34
C GLN A 20 15.65 -8.02 7.50
N GLU A 21 16.29 -7.85 8.66
CA GLU A 21 16.13 -8.78 9.79
C GLU A 21 14.91 -8.48 10.68
N LYS A 22 14.37 -7.26 10.61
CA LYS A 22 13.26 -6.79 11.44
C LYS A 22 12.30 -5.98 10.60
N LEU A 23 11.02 -5.99 10.93
CA LEU A 23 10.04 -5.12 10.30
C LEU A 23 10.45 -3.65 10.42
N GLU A 24 10.29 -2.90 9.34
CA GLU A 24 10.72 -1.51 9.20
C GLU A 24 9.51 -0.59 9.04
N GLN A 25 9.67 0.67 9.45
CA GLN A 25 8.70 1.69 9.15
C GLN A 25 8.82 2.06 7.67
N THR A 26 7.73 1.94 6.92
CA THR A 26 7.77 2.13 5.46
C THR A 26 6.58 2.97 5.01
N GLY A 27 6.85 3.98 4.19
CA GLY A 27 5.83 4.72 3.45
C GLY A 27 5.54 4.04 2.11
N LYS A 28 4.27 3.95 1.73
CA LYS A 28 3.83 3.34 0.48
C LYS A 28 2.95 4.30 -0.30
N VAL A 29 3.07 4.23 -1.62
CA VAL A 29 2.15 4.89 -2.55
C VAL A 29 1.50 3.78 -3.37
N SER A 30 0.17 3.71 -3.31
CA SER A 30 -0.61 2.66 -3.97
C SER A 30 -1.60 3.28 -4.94
N LEU A 31 -1.70 2.68 -6.12
CA LEU A 31 -2.76 2.95 -7.10
C LEU A 31 -3.58 1.68 -7.24
N GLY A 32 -4.82 1.71 -6.80
CA GLY A 32 -5.75 0.59 -6.86
C GLY A 32 -7.01 0.92 -7.66
N LEU A 33 -7.86 -0.08 -7.86
CA LEU A 33 -9.18 0.10 -8.51
C LEU A 33 -10.05 1.13 -7.80
N GLN A 34 -9.83 1.30 -6.49
CA GLN A 34 -10.62 2.20 -5.67
C GLN A 34 -10.06 3.62 -5.62
N GLY A 35 -8.89 3.90 -6.21
CA GLY A 35 -8.25 5.22 -6.16
C GLY A 35 -6.77 5.17 -5.80
N PHE A 36 -6.22 6.32 -5.42
CA PHE A 36 -4.85 6.41 -4.93
C PHE A 36 -4.82 6.43 -3.40
N GLU A 37 -3.74 5.91 -2.82
CA GLU A 37 -3.55 5.84 -1.38
C GLU A 37 -2.08 6.11 -1.02
N LEU A 38 -1.88 6.89 0.05
CA LEU A 38 -0.61 7.08 0.73
C LEU A 38 -0.71 6.37 2.08
N SER A 39 0.12 5.36 2.28
CA SER A 39 0.08 4.47 3.46
C SER A 39 1.37 4.59 4.27
N TYR A 40 1.27 4.45 5.58
CA TYR A 40 2.40 4.37 6.49
C TYR A 40 2.30 3.11 7.34
N GLU A 41 3.34 2.28 7.28
CA GLU A 41 3.49 1.09 8.10
C GLU A 41 4.29 1.39 9.36
N HIS A 42 3.71 1.06 10.51
CA HIS A 42 4.32 1.16 11.81
C HIS A 42 4.39 -0.23 12.48
N PRO A 43 5.56 -0.88 12.50
CA PRO A 43 5.74 -2.12 13.23
C PRO A 43 5.63 -1.87 14.75
N PHE A 44 4.73 -2.59 15.43
CA PHE A 44 4.58 -2.51 16.88
C PHE A 44 4.98 -3.81 17.60
N ALA A 45 5.19 -4.89 16.83
CA ALA A 45 5.77 -6.14 17.29
C ALA A 45 6.59 -6.78 16.17
N LYS A 46 7.35 -7.84 16.48
CA LYS A 46 8.24 -8.50 15.51
C LYS A 46 7.53 -9.01 14.25
N THR A 47 6.26 -9.36 14.36
CA THR A 47 5.45 -9.90 13.26
C THR A 47 4.19 -9.09 13.01
N PHE A 48 4.01 -7.93 13.64
CA PHE A 48 2.80 -7.13 13.51
C PHE A 48 3.10 -5.71 13.06
N ILE A 49 2.35 -5.29 12.05
CA ILE A 49 2.38 -3.94 11.49
C ILE A 49 1.01 -3.31 11.70
N TRP A 50 1.01 -2.07 12.19
CA TRP A 50 -0.12 -1.18 12.08
C TRP A 50 0.03 -0.35 10.82
N GLU A 51 -0.95 -0.39 9.92
CA GLU A 51 -0.96 0.39 8.69
C GLU A 51 -2.04 1.46 8.79
N SER A 52 -1.70 2.69 8.45
CA SER A 52 -2.65 3.80 8.37
C SER A 52 -2.45 4.55 7.06
N SER A 53 -3.54 4.86 6.38
CA SER A 53 -3.47 5.43 5.06
C SER A 53 -4.52 6.49 4.81
N LEU A 54 -4.16 7.43 3.94
CA LEU A 54 -5.01 8.49 3.43
C LEU A 54 -5.12 8.30 1.92
N GLY A 55 -6.32 8.39 1.36
CA GLY A 55 -6.52 8.21 -0.07
C GLY A 55 -7.72 8.98 -0.58
N ALA A 56 -7.84 9.02 -1.90
CA ALA A 56 -9.04 9.53 -2.56
C ALA A 56 -9.40 8.63 -3.73
N GLY A 57 -10.69 8.38 -3.88
CA GLY A 57 -11.16 7.23 -4.63
C GLY A 57 -12.61 7.27 -5.05
N VAL A 58 -13.08 6.22 -5.70
CA VAL A 58 -14.48 6.11 -6.12
C VAL A 58 -15.41 6.08 -4.91
N GLY A 59 -16.45 6.92 -4.96
CA GLY A 59 -17.50 6.96 -3.97
C GLY A 59 -18.35 5.68 -3.96
N MET A 60 -18.80 5.29 -2.78
CA MET A 60 -19.74 4.19 -2.57
C MET A 60 -21.04 4.75 -2.00
N ASN A 61 -22.17 4.41 -2.62
CA ASN A 61 -23.49 4.77 -2.13
C ASN A 61 -24.17 3.52 -1.57
N ALA A 62 -24.45 3.52 -0.26
CA ALA A 62 -25.28 2.50 0.36
C ALA A 62 -26.76 2.90 0.17
N THR A 63 -27.51 2.12 -0.59
CA THR A 63 -28.97 2.28 -0.73
C THR A 63 -29.69 1.24 0.13
N LYS A 64 -31.01 1.40 0.35
CA LYS A 64 -31.81 0.43 1.12
C LYS A 64 -31.75 -1.01 0.56
N ASN A 65 -31.37 -1.18 -0.72
CA ASN A 65 -31.39 -2.46 -1.42
C ASN A 65 -30.00 -2.94 -1.85
N GLY A 66 -28.91 -2.27 -1.46
CA GLY A 66 -27.57 -2.71 -1.82
C GLY A 66 -26.49 -1.64 -1.73
N VAL A 67 -25.31 -2.00 -2.23
CA VAL A 67 -24.15 -1.10 -2.32
C VAL A 67 -23.86 -0.86 -3.80
N GLU A 68 -23.92 0.40 -4.22
CA GLU A 68 -23.57 0.82 -5.58
C GLU A 68 -22.24 1.56 -5.57
N TYR A 69 -21.34 1.13 -6.46
CA TYR A 69 -20.08 1.83 -6.72
C TYR A 69 -20.30 2.85 -7.83
N ASN A 70 -20.03 4.12 -7.55
CA ASN A 70 -20.16 5.17 -8.55
C ASN A 70 -18.78 5.47 -9.15
N PHE A 71 -18.53 4.94 -10.36
CA PHE A 71 -17.28 5.18 -11.09
C PHE A 71 -17.27 6.51 -11.86
N ASN A 72 -18.28 7.38 -11.69
CA ASN A 72 -18.25 8.69 -12.35
C ASN A 72 -17.15 9.55 -11.72
N ILE A 73 -16.25 10.02 -12.58
CA ILE A 73 -15.08 10.83 -12.27
C ILE A 73 -15.37 12.10 -11.41
N PRO A 74 -16.54 12.79 -11.47
CA PRO A 74 -16.80 13.88 -10.53
C PRO A 74 -16.99 13.45 -9.06
N ASN A 75 -17.14 12.16 -8.76
CA ASN A 75 -17.45 11.63 -7.43
C ASN A 75 -16.23 10.98 -6.76
N VAL A 76 -15.11 11.69 -6.73
CA VAL A 76 -13.95 11.29 -5.92
C VAL A 76 -14.24 11.61 -4.45
N ALA A 77 -14.26 10.58 -3.61
CA ALA A 77 -14.44 10.71 -2.17
C ALA A 77 -13.10 10.48 -1.45
N PRO A 78 -12.67 11.38 -0.56
CA PRO A 78 -11.55 11.11 0.33
C PRO A 78 -11.91 9.99 1.31
N PHE A 79 -10.90 9.21 1.69
CA PHE A 79 -11.05 8.14 2.66
C PHE A 79 -9.79 7.98 3.51
N ILE A 80 -9.98 7.36 4.67
CA ILE A 80 -8.91 6.94 5.56
C ILE A 80 -9.07 5.44 5.78
N THR A 81 -7.97 4.71 5.72
CA THR A 81 -7.91 3.30 6.12
C THR A 81 -6.98 3.15 7.32
N THR A 82 -7.31 2.19 8.17
CA THR A 82 -6.42 1.76 9.24
C THR A 82 -6.56 0.26 9.43
N GLY A 83 -5.46 -0.43 9.68
CA GLY A 83 -5.48 -1.87 9.80
C GLY A 83 -4.29 -2.46 10.53
N ALA A 84 -4.45 -3.70 10.97
CA ALA A 84 -3.41 -4.49 11.58
C ALA A 84 -3.08 -5.68 10.69
N ASN A 85 -1.79 -5.82 10.36
CA ASN A 85 -1.25 -6.89 9.52
C ASN A 85 -0.35 -7.81 10.36
N TRP A 86 -0.69 -9.10 10.40
CA TRP A 86 0.13 -10.15 11.01
C TRP A 86 0.97 -10.87 9.95
N MET A 87 2.27 -10.61 9.95
CA MET A 87 3.25 -11.18 9.03
C MET A 87 3.70 -12.58 9.47
N TYR A 88 2.81 -13.56 9.31
CA TYR A 88 2.96 -14.91 9.87
C TYR A 88 4.18 -15.71 9.37
N ASN A 89 4.79 -15.32 8.24
CA ASN A 89 5.96 -15.99 7.68
C ASN A 89 7.24 -15.14 7.67
N PHE A 90 7.25 -13.94 8.28
CA PHE A 90 8.39 -13.03 8.23
C PHE A 90 9.66 -13.67 8.82
N ASP A 91 9.60 -14.18 10.06
CA ASP A 91 10.74 -14.83 10.72
C ASP A 91 11.27 -16.03 9.91
N LYS A 92 10.37 -16.78 9.25
CA LYS A 92 10.75 -17.92 8.39
C LYS A 92 11.46 -17.46 7.11
N ARG A 93 11.19 -16.26 6.62
CA ARG A 93 11.87 -15.66 5.47
C ARG A 93 13.25 -15.14 5.87
N VAL A 94 13.34 -14.43 7.00
CA VAL A 94 14.62 -13.99 7.59
C VAL A 94 15.55 -15.18 7.82
N ALA A 95 15.08 -16.25 8.47
CA ALA A 95 15.87 -17.45 8.74
C ALA A 95 16.31 -18.21 7.48
N LYS A 96 15.66 -17.98 6.34
CA LYS A 96 16.00 -18.57 5.04
C LYS A 96 16.75 -17.61 4.13
N GLU A 97 17.20 -16.47 4.68
CA GLU A 97 17.90 -15.41 3.95
C GLU A 97 17.13 -14.99 2.68
N LYS A 98 15.80 -15.01 2.77
CA LYS A 98 14.92 -14.52 1.70
C LYS A 98 14.84 -13.01 1.77
N ASP A 99 14.65 -12.40 0.61
CA ASP A 99 14.42 -10.97 0.53
C ASP A 99 13.18 -10.58 1.34
N THR A 100 13.40 -9.73 2.32
CA THR A 100 12.40 -9.21 3.26
C THR A 100 12.24 -7.70 3.14
N LYS A 101 12.92 -7.07 2.16
CA LYS A 101 12.92 -5.61 1.94
C LYS A 101 11.51 -5.05 1.85
N ASN A 102 11.30 -3.87 2.45
CA ASN A 102 10.00 -3.22 2.54
C ASN A 102 8.93 -4.13 3.16
N ASN A 103 9.30 -4.90 4.20
CA ASN A 103 8.41 -5.83 4.89
C ASN A 103 7.84 -6.93 3.97
N ALA A 104 8.60 -7.39 2.97
CA ALA A 104 8.16 -8.41 2.02
C ALA A 104 7.93 -9.77 2.71
N ALA A 105 6.68 -10.06 3.03
CA ALA A 105 6.21 -11.30 3.63
C ALA A 105 4.72 -11.54 3.32
N ASN A 106 4.26 -12.75 3.57
CA ASN A 106 2.83 -13.04 3.54
C ASN A 106 2.23 -12.62 4.88
N TYR A 107 1.00 -12.10 4.84
CA TYR A 107 0.31 -11.63 6.03
C TYR A 107 -1.17 -11.98 6.01
N LEU A 108 -1.76 -11.93 7.20
CA LEU A 108 -3.21 -11.81 7.40
C LEU A 108 -3.48 -10.40 7.92
N GLY A 109 -4.36 -9.66 7.24
CA GLY A 109 -4.68 -8.28 7.57
C GLY A 109 -6.14 -8.12 7.95
N LEU A 110 -6.40 -7.28 8.97
CA LEU A 110 -7.72 -6.74 9.25
C LEU A 110 -7.67 -5.23 9.04
N GLN A 111 -8.49 -4.72 8.11
CA GLN A 111 -8.52 -3.32 7.75
C GLN A 111 -9.93 -2.75 7.92
N THR A 112 -10.01 -1.55 8.46
CA THR A 112 -11.22 -0.72 8.48
C THR A 112 -11.02 0.45 7.54
N LYS A 113 -12.06 0.79 6.76
CA LYS A 113 -12.07 1.93 5.85
C LYS A 113 -13.20 2.88 6.23
N PHE A 114 -12.88 4.15 6.35
CA PHE A 114 -13.85 5.22 6.54
C PHE A 114 -13.81 6.16 5.32
N SER A 115 -14.91 6.25 4.59
CA SER A 115 -15.06 7.16 3.46
C SER A 115 -15.94 8.33 3.86
N PHE A 116 -15.51 9.54 3.54
CA PHE A 116 -16.19 10.77 3.94
C PHE A 116 -17.35 11.15 3.00
N GLY A 117 -17.66 10.31 2.01
CA GLY A 117 -18.65 10.62 0.99
C GLY A 117 -18.28 11.85 0.15
N ASN A 118 -19.16 12.23 -0.75
CA ASN A 118 -19.10 13.52 -1.43
C ASN A 118 -20.52 14.10 -1.45
N ASP A 119 -20.85 14.95 -0.47
CA ASP A 119 -22.09 15.76 -0.50
C ASP A 119 -21.96 16.93 -1.50
N GLY A 120 -20.79 17.09 -2.11
CA GLY A 120 -20.51 18.06 -3.16
C GLY A 120 -21.17 17.66 -4.48
N SER A 121 -22.50 17.81 -4.56
CA SER A 121 -23.11 18.24 -5.81
C SER A 121 -22.49 19.60 -6.16
N ILE A 122 -21.43 19.60 -6.95
CA ILE A 122 -20.99 20.80 -7.64
C ILE A 122 -22.09 21.06 -8.66
N ASN A 123 -23.11 21.81 -8.26
CA ASN A 123 -24.13 22.33 -9.16
C ASN A 123 -23.40 23.28 -10.11
N PHE A 124 -22.97 22.77 -11.27
CA PHE A 124 -22.74 23.61 -12.43
C PHE A 124 -24.11 24.08 -12.92
N GLN A 125 -24.67 25.09 -12.24
CA GLN A 125 -25.71 25.93 -12.85
C GLN A 125 -25.01 26.70 -13.97
N ASN A 126 -25.25 26.27 -15.21
CA ASN A 126 -25.14 27.12 -16.40
C ASN A 126 -26.34 28.06 -16.47
#